data_AF-A0A5J6P793-F1
#
_entry.id   AF-A0A5J6P793-F1
#
_cell.length_a   1.000
_cell.length_b   1.000
_cell.length_c   1.000
_cell.angle_alpha   90.00
_cell.angle_beta   90.00
_cell.angle_gamma   90.00
#
_symmetry.space_group_name_H-M   'P 1'
#
loop_
_entity.id
_entity.type
_entity.pdbx_description
1 polymer ?
#
loop_
_entity_poly.entity_id
_entity_poly.type
_entity_poly.pdbx_seq_one_letter_code
_entity_poly.pdbx_strand_id
1 'polypeptide(L)'
;MNKIKFCFSISALLFSSTLLAQDQCNTTSECKNTYGSSATDCANSKSSLSICMCGTLRCDRFGQPTISYINVPAKIQAEDYLTAFDTTSGNQGGQGQTGNVDIQATTDTGGGLNVGWINSGEWLEYPINITTAGEYQLQLRIASPNTSGTLSIDIDGALLGSTLTIPNTGGWQSWQTISSAKKSLAEGKKILRLNMLTGGFNLNWIDIKKVEPDTNNPPVDNVILGKFNTTKDLLLAHFDQKPDLDDVHAVAALATMLRDSRFNNVKYHAVAGTIGTQGGRYIDAPQLFNLAFGSNWSNASTNWNAAVNNVTQKALATLNAGGDIWVQEAGQSDFTADVLKAIQQTNPGINLKTRFHVVQHSNWNEDKTTPADLTYVKNTAQYNKIADGNSTGNGTPGFNTKDGSDWQRAKADPDVGNIWNEAQRVADANNSISGYENPSIKAGGLDFSDCVENAWIFGFVTLNNSKTFFDEFLKK
;
A
#
# COMPACT_ATOMS: atom_id res chain seq x y z
N MET A 1 48.33 20.59 -30.72
CA MET A 1 47.62 20.95 -29.47
C MET A 1 46.23 21.42 -29.83
N ASN A 2 45.20 20.77 -29.25
CA ASN A 2 43.88 21.29 -28.81
C ASN A 2 43.29 22.57 -29.47
N LYS A 3 41.99 22.76 -29.74
CA LYS A 3 40.70 22.05 -29.52
C LYS A 3 39.64 22.95 -30.23
N ILE A 4 38.76 22.44 -31.11
CA ILE A 4 37.32 22.11 -30.91
C ILE A 4 36.28 23.27 -31.01
N LYS A 5 35.13 22.91 -31.64
CA LYS A 5 33.73 23.44 -31.63
C LYS A 5 33.38 24.47 -32.73
N PHE A 6 32.36 24.27 -33.57
CA PHE A 6 31.01 23.71 -33.37
C PHE A 6 30.53 22.83 -34.53
N CYS A 7 29.72 21.81 -34.26
CA CYS A 7 28.90 21.12 -35.26
C CYS A 7 27.50 20.87 -34.68
N PHE A 8 26.45 21.28 -35.40
CA PHE A 8 25.06 20.89 -35.16
C PHE A 8 24.88 19.42 -35.56
N SER A 9 24.13 18.64 -34.77
CA SER A 9 23.62 17.34 -35.20
C SER A 9 22.20 17.14 -34.71
N ILE A 10 21.35 16.74 -35.66
CA ILE A 10 19.97 16.30 -35.49
C ILE A 10 20.01 14.91 -34.87
N SER A 11 19.48 14.76 -33.65
CA SER A 11 19.33 13.46 -33.00
C SER A 11 18.17 12.67 -33.60
N ALA A 12 18.48 11.80 -34.55
CA ALA A 12 17.67 10.62 -34.82
C ALA A 12 18.19 9.48 -33.92
N LEU A 13 17.40 9.05 -32.94
CA LEU A 13 17.71 7.85 -32.17
C LEU A 13 17.50 6.62 -33.05
N LEU A 14 18.63 6.01 -33.44
CA LEU A 14 18.71 4.68 -34.04
C LEU A 14 18.43 3.62 -32.96
N PHE A 15 17.43 2.77 -33.20
CA PHE A 15 17.30 1.49 -32.52
C PHE A 15 18.47 0.59 -32.93
N SER A 16 19.32 0.24 -31.95
CA SER A 16 20.29 -0.84 -32.07
C SER A 16 19.57 -2.18 -31.90
N SER A 17 19.43 -2.95 -32.98
CA SER A 17 19.25 -4.40 -32.89
C SER A 17 20.41 -5.07 -33.63
N THR A 18 21.40 -5.50 -32.86
CA THR A 18 22.35 -6.52 -33.28
C THR A 18 21.56 -7.80 -33.57
N LEU A 19 21.24 -8.06 -34.84
CA LEU A 19 20.92 -9.42 -35.28
C LEU A 19 22.20 -10.25 -35.13
N LEU A 20 22.31 -10.98 -34.03
CA LEU A 20 23.29 -12.05 -33.94
C LEU A 20 22.92 -13.11 -34.97
N ALA A 21 23.89 -13.44 -35.81
CA ALA A 21 23.85 -14.61 -36.68
C ALA A 21 23.63 -15.85 -35.79
N GLN A 22 22.49 -16.51 -35.92
CA GLN A 22 22.17 -17.72 -35.17
C GLN A 22 22.10 -18.89 -36.15
N ASP A 23 23.12 -19.76 -36.11
CA ASP A 23 23.15 -21.01 -36.86
C ASP A 23 22.19 -22.02 -36.20
N GLN A 24 21.03 -22.22 -36.81
CA GLN A 24 19.99 -23.10 -36.28
C GLN A 24 20.10 -24.55 -36.80
N CYS A 25 20.83 -24.79 -37.90
CA CYS A 25 20.85 -26.10 -38.56
C CYS A 25 21.96 -26.23 -39.62
N ASN A 26 22.46 -27.44 -39.82
CA ASN A 26 23.30 -27.81 -40.96
C ASN A 26 22.53 -28.64 -42.00
N THR A 27 21.39 -29.24 -41.61
CA THR A 27 20.53 -30.01 -42.51
C THR A 27 19.05 -29.81 -42.20
N THR A 28 18.17 -30.02 -43.19
CA THR A 28 16.71 -30.03 -43.00
C THR A 28 16.27 -31.11 -41.99
N SER A 29 16.99 -32.23 -41.91
CA SER A 29 16.71 -33.29 -40.94
C SER A 29 16.91 -32.83 -39.50
N GLU A 30 17.91 -32.00 -39.22
CA GLU A 30 18.09 -31.40 -37.90
C GLU A 30 16.91 -30.47 -37.56
N CYS A 31 16.44 -29.66 -38.51
CA CYS A 31 15.23 -28.86 -38.30
C CYS A 31 14.00 -29.71 -38.01
N LYS A 32 13.84 -30.87 -38.66
CA LYS A 32 12.75 -31.80 -38.38
C LYS A 32 12.87 -32.48 -37.02
N ASN A 33 14.09 -32.73 -36.55
CA ASN A 33 14.32 -33.23 -35.19
C ASN A 33 13.91 -32.19 -34.14
N THR A 34 14.12 -30.90 -34.41
CA THR A 34 13.80 -29.81 -33.48
C THR A 34 12.34 -29.33 -33.56
N TYR A 35 11.77 -29.20 -34.75
CA TYR A 35 10.46 -28.57 -35.00
C TYR A 35 9.42 -29.53 -35.61
N GLY A 36 9.72 -30.83 -35.64
CA GLY A 36 8.79 -31.87 -36.11
C GLY A 36 8.51 -31.82 -37.62
N SER A 37 7.41 -32.44 -38.04
CA SER A 37 7.01 -32.57 -39.45
C SER A 37 6.69 -31.24 -40.13
N SER A 38 6.51 -30.16 -39.36
CA SER A 38 6.30 -28.81 -39.85
C SER A 38 7.56 -28.18 -40.46
N ALA A 39 8.76 -28.64 -40.07
CA ALA A 39 10.01 -28.18 -40.68
C ALA A 39 10.14 -28.70 -42.11
N THR A 40 10.23 -27.78 -43.06
CA THR A 40 10.32 -28.07 -44.48
C THR A 40 11.73 -27.89 -45.02
N ASP A 41 12.53 -26.99 -44.43
CA ASP A 41 13.88 -26.67 -44.94
C ASP A 41 14.84 -26.14 -43.85
N CYS A 42 16.14 -26.21 -44.14
CA CYS A 42 17.20 -25.48 -43.45
C CYS A 42 17.78 -24.45 -44.43
N ALA A 43 17.25 -23.23 -44.40
CA ALA A 43 17.72 -22.16 -45.27
C ALA A 43 19.14 -21.74 -44.88
N ASN A 44 20.00 -21.47 -45.87
CA ASN A 44 21.42 -21.13 -45.68
C ASN A 44 22.22 -22.19 -44.89
N SER A 45 21.87 -23.47 -45.01
CA SER A 45 22.52 -24.59 -44.30
C SER A 45 24.04 -24.52 -44.32
N LYS A 46 24.68 -24.89 -43.20
CA LYS A 46 26.15 -24.86 -43.01
C LYS A 46 26.76 -23.47 -43.07
N SER A 47 26.01 -22.46 -42.62
CA SER A 47 26.50 -21.11 -42.43
C SER A 47 26.17 -20.59 -41.04
N SER A 48 26.82 -19.52 -40.60
CA SER A 48 26.43 -18.83 -39.36
C SER A 48 25.02 -18.22 -39.42
N LEU A 49 24.38 -18.23 -40.59
CA LEU A 49 23.06 -17.68 -40.87
C LEU A 49 22.02 -18.78 -41.17
N SER A 50 22.33 -20.05 -40.88
CA SER A 50 21.38 -21.13 -41.15
C SER A 50 20.13 -21.00 -40.29
N ILE A 51 18.95 -21.14 -40.90
CA ILE A 51 17.66 -20.95 -40.22
C ILE A 51 16.70 -22.07 -40.61
N CYS A 52 16.03 -22.66 -39.63
CA CYS A 52 15.00 -23.65 -39.90
C CYS A 52 13.73 -22.98 -40.42
N MET A 53 13.20 -23.49 -41.53
CA MET A 53 12.01 -22.98 -42.22
C MET A 53 10.86 -23.99 -42.17
N CYS A 54 9.66 -23.48 -41.93
CA CYS A 54 8.40 -24.21 -41.86
C CYS A 54 7.45 -23.61 -42.91
N GLY A 55 7.58 -24.08 -44.15
CA GLY A 55 7.04 -23.43 -45.34
C GLY A 55 7.89 -22.22 -45.77
N THR A 56 7.26 -21.07 -46.00
CA THR A 56 7.94 -19.82 -46.37
C THR A 56 8.36 -18.96 -45.17
N LEU A 57 8.10 -19.43 -43.94
CA LEU A 57 8.38 -18.72 -42.69
C LEU A 57 9.40 -19.48 -41.85
N ARG A 58 10.06 -18.79 -40.91
CA ARG A 58 10.97 -19.44 -39.95
C ARG A 58 10.20 -20.33 -38.99
N CYS A 59 10.71 -21.53 -38.70
CA CYS A 59 10.09 -22.50 -37.79
C CYS A 59 9.96 -21.98 -36.36
N ASP A 60 10.93 -21.19 -35.89
CA ASP A 60 10.85 -20.53 -34.58
C ASP A 60 9.73 -19.47 -34.50
N ARG A 61 9.12 -19.11 -35.63
CA ARG A 61 7.94 -18.24 -35.73
C ARG A 61 6.68 -18.96 -36.20
N PHE A 62 6.76 -20.22 -36.60
CA PHE A 62 5.61 -21.01 -37.00
C PHE A 62 5.00 -21.64 -35.74
N GLY A 63 3.96 -21.00 -35.21
CA GLY A 63 3.15 -21.61 -34.15
C GLY A 63 3.82 -21.70 -32.77
N GLN A 64 4.50 -20.65 -32.30
CA GLN A 64 4.44 -20.44 -30.85
C GLN A 64 2.97 -20.16 -30.52
N PRO A 65 2.27 -21.03 -29.77
CA PRO A 65 0.94 -20.68 -29.30
C PRO A 65 1.10 -19.35 -28.57
N THR A 66 0.43 -18.31 -29.05
CA THR A 66 0.34 -17.07 -28.29
C THR A 66 -0.36 -17.44 -27.00
N ILE A 67 0.39 -17.54 -25.92
CA ILE A 67 -0.16 -17.78 -24.59
C ILE A 67 -1.20 -16.68 -24.35
N SER A 68 -2.47 -17.07 -24.35
CA SER A 68 -3.57 -16.15 -24.05
C SER A 68 -3.63 -15.99 -22.55
N TYR A 69 -3.18 -14.84 -22.07
CA TYR A 69 -3.20 -14.55 -20.64
C TYR A 69 -4.59 -14.09 -20.20
N ILE A 70 -5.06 -14.67 -19.10
CA ILE A 70 -6.31 -14.29 -18.46
C ILE A 70 -6.06 -13.01 -17.67
N ASN A 71 -6.70 -11.90 -18.05
CA ASN A 71 -6.63 -10.66 -17.28
C ASN A 71 -7.31 -10.86 -15.93
N VAL A 72 -6.59 -10.63 -14.84
CA VAL A 72 -7.14 -10.73 -13.48
C VAL A 72 -7.33 -9.34 -12.87
N PRO A 73 -8.35 -9.13 -12.00
CA PRO A 73 -9.19 -10.14 -11.33
C PRO A 73 -10.17 -10.88 -12.25
N ALA A 74 -10.28 -12.20 -12.07
CA ALA A 74 -11.15 -13.06 -12.88
C ALA A 74 -11.41 -14.42 -12.22
N LYS A 75 -12.53 -15.04 -12.59
CA LYS A 75 -12.82 -16.46 -12.34
C LYS A 75 -12.34 -17.30 -13.52
N ILE A 76 -11.59 -18.35 -13.21
CA ILE A 76 -10.94 -19.31 -14.11
C ILE A 76 -11.54 -20.69 -13.81
N GLN A 77 -12.08 -21.37 -14.82
CA GLN A 77 -12.53 -22.75 -14.64
C GLN A 77 -11.33 -23.68 -14.52
N ALA A 78 -11.42 -24.70 -13.66
CA ALA A 78 -10.30 -25.60 -13.42
C ALA A 78 -9.99 -26.47 -14.66
N GLU A 79 -10.99 -26.74 -15.48
CA GLU A 79 -10.86 -27.43 -16.76
C GLU A 79 -10.17 -26.59 -17.85
N ASP A 80 -9.97 -25.28 -17.65
CA ASP A 80 -9.38 -24.34 -18.62
C ASP A 80 -7.86 -24.14 -18.42
N TYR A 81 -7.15 -25.17 -17.96
CA TYR A 81 -5.69 -25.13 -17.81
C TYR A 81 -4.98 -25.05 -19.17
N LEU A 82 -3.79 -24.44 -19.18
CA LEU A 82 -2.91 -24.38 -20.37
C LEU A 82 -2.04 -25.63 -20.46
N THR A 83 -1.39 -25.98 -19.35
CA THR A 83 -0.51 -27.15 -19.21
C THR A 83 -0.83 -27.84 -17.90
N ALA A 84 -0.65 -29.16 -17.88
CA ALA A 84 -0.94 -29.98 -16.71
C ALA A 84 -0.03 -31.20 -16.66
N PHE A 85 0.06 -31.80 -15.49
CA PHE A 85 0.57 -33.16 -15.30
C PHE A 85 -0.47 -33.97 -14.54
N ASP A 86 -0.84 -35.10 -15.15
CA ASP A 86 -1.72 -36.11 -14.57
C ASP A 86 -0.90 -37.41 -14.42
N THR A 87 -1.10 -38.12 -13.31
CA THR A 87 -0.33 -39.35 -13.02
C THR A 87 -0.85 -40.55 -13.81
N THR A 88 -2.06 -40.46 -14.36
CA THR A 88 -2.72 -41.51 -15.11
C THR A 88 -2.86 -41.16 -16.59
N SER A 89 -3.07 -42.17 -17.43
CA SER A 89 -3.26 -41.98 -18.87
C SER A 89 -4.73 -41.99 -19.22
N GLY A 90 -5.17 -40.99 -19.98
CA GLY A 90 -6.57 -40.81 -20.38
C GLY A 90 -7.41 -40.14 -19.30
N ASN A 91 -8.53 -39.56 -19.71
CA ASN A 91 -9.46 -38.84 -18.85
C ASN A 91 -10.63 -39.76 -18.44
N GLN A 92 -10.64 -40.19 -17.19
CA GLN A 92 -11.61 -41.08 -16.56
C GLN A 92 -13.02 -40.49 -16.52
N GLY A 93 -13.14 -39.17 -16.35
CA GLY A 93 -14.44 -38.49 -16.36
C GLY A 93 -15.03 -38.29 -17.76
N GLY A 94 -14.18 -38.38 -18.80
CA GLY A 94 -14.58 -38.39 -20.21
C GLY A 94 -15.18 -37.08 -20.74
N GLN A 95 -15.01 -35.96 -20.02
CA GLN A 95 -15.50 -34.63 -20.41
C GLN A 95 -14.35 -33.64 -20.63
N GLY A 96 -14.63 -32.46 -21.17
CA GLY A 96 -13.64 -31.37 -21.27
C GLY A 96 -12.60 -31.56 -22.37
N GLN A 97 -11.40 -31.02 -22.15
CA GLN A 97 -10.32 -31.01 -23.15
C GLN A 97 -9.76 -32.41 -23.41
N THR A 98 -9.20 -32.63 -24.61
CA THR A 98 -8.44 -33.85 -24.91
C THR A 98 -7.14 -33.87 -24.11
N GLY A 99 -6.96 -34.87 -23.25
CA GLY A 99 -5.78 -34.98 -22.40
C GLY A 99 -5.94 -36.06 -21.34
N ASN A 100 -5.05 -36.04 -20.37
CA ASN A 100 -5.06 -36.98 -19.25
C ASN A 100 -5.77 -36.45 -18.01
N VAL A 101 -5.96 -35.12 -17.88
CA VAL A 101 -6.64 -34.56 -16.72
C VAL A 101 -8.07 -35.09 -16.66
N ASP A 102 -8.42 -35.67 -15.52
CA ASP A 102 -9.73 -36.27 -15.26
C ASP A 102 -10.80 -35.21 -15.00
N ILE A 103 -11.77 -35.09 -15.92
CA ILE A 103 -12.78 -34.02 -15.91
C ILE A 103 -14.17 -34.63 -16.08
N GLN A 104 -15.12 -34.20 -15.25
CA GLN A 104 -16.52 -34.63 -15.30
C GLN A 104 -17.48 -33.44 -15.25
N ALA A 105 -18.76 -33.68 -15.52
CA ALA A 105 -19.81 -32.69 -15.28
C ALA A 105 -19.96 -32.40 -13.79
N THR A 106 -20.08 -31.13 -13.42
CA THR A 106 -20.32 -30.71 -12.03
C THR A 106 -21.81 -30.50 -11.75
N THR A 107 -22.23 -30.80 -10.52
CA THR A 107 -23.57 -30.44 -10.02
C THR A 107 -23.55 -29.17 -9.17
N ASP A 108 -22.43 -28.43 -9.15
CA ASP A 108 -22.35 -27.15 -8.48
C ASP A 108 -23.27 -26.11 -9.12
N THR A 109 -23.51 -25.02 -8.40
CA THR A 109 -24.27 -23.88 -8.92
C THR A 109 -23.58 -23.31 -10.16
N GLY A 110 -24.33 -23.23 -11.27
CA GLY A 110 -23.83 -22.80 -12.58
C GLY A 110 -23.54 -23.96 -13.55
N GLY A 111 -23.51 -25.21 -13.07
CA GLY A 111 -23.16 -26.37 -13.89
C GLY A 111 -21.73 -26.24 -14.42
N GLY A 112 -21.48 -26.78 -15.61
CA GLY A 112 -20.14 -26.81 -16.23
C GLY A 112 -19.42 -28.12 -15.92
N LEU A 113 -18.10 -28.06 -15.78
CA LEU A 113 -17.26 -29.21 -15.46
C LEU A 113 -16.53 -28.99 -14.13
N ASN A 114 -15.87 -30.04 -13.67
CA ASN A 114 -14.87 -29.94 -12.61
C ASN A 114 -13.74 -30.93 -12.88
N VAL A 115 -12.55 -30.62 -12.39
CA VAL A 115 -11.44 -31.57 -12.29
C VAL A 115 -11.69 -32.48 -11.10
N GLY A 116 -11.50 -33.79 -11.29
CA GLY A 116 -11.67 -34.82 -10.28
C GLY A 116 -10.58 -35.88 -10.37
N TRP A 117 -10.74 -37.00 -9.64
CA TRP A 117 -9.75 -38.10 -9.57
C TRP A 117 -8.31 -37.65 -9.26
N ILE A 118 -8.18 -36.49 -8.62
CA ILE A 118 -6.91 -35.84 -8.34
C ILE A 118 -6.04 -36.74 -7.46
N ASN A 119 -4.79 -36.95 -7.90
CA ASN A 119 -3.75 -37.69 -7.18
C ASN A 119 -2.62 -36.78 -6.70
N SER A 120 -1.84 -37.30 -5.75
CA SER A 120 -0.65 -36.61 -5.24
C SER A 120 0.40 -36.45 -6.35
N GLY A 121 0.92 -35.23 -6.51
CA GLY A 121 1.96 -34.88 -7.48
C GLY A 121 1.44 -34.30 -8.80
N GLU A 122 0.12 -34.28 -9.00
CA GLU A 122 -0.50 -33.66 -10.17
C GLU A 122 -0.48 -32.13 -10.07
N TRP A 123 -0.53 -31.45 -11.21
CA TRP A 123 -0.58 -29.99 -11.24
C TRP A 123 -1.28 -29.44 -12.48
N LEU A 124 -1.79 -28.22 -12.34
CA LEU A 124 -2.47 -27.45 -13.40
C LEU A 124 -1.85 -26.05 -13.47
N GLU A 125 -1.56 -25.54 -14.67
CA GLU A 125 -1.04 -24.19 -14.89
C GLU A 125 -1.96 -23.30 -15.72
N TYR A 126 -2.01 -22.03 -15.34
CA TYR A 126 -2.86 -21.01 -15.94
C TYR A 126 -2.03 -19.75 -16.21
N PRO A 127 -1.98 -19.26 -17.46
CA PRO A 127 -1.35 -17.98 -17.76
C PRO A 127 -2.27 -16.84 -17.35
N ILE A 128 -1.81 -16.00 -16.42
CA ILE A 128 -2.57 -14.85 -15.92
C ILE A 128 -1.84 -13.54 -16.18
N ASN A 129 -2.57 -12.46 -16.38
CA ASN A 129 -2.03 -11.10 -16.48
C ASN A 129 -2.62 -10.26 -15.35
N ILE A 130 -1.78 -9.94 -14.36
CA ILE A 130 -2.13 -8.99 -13.31
C ILE A 130 -2.23 -7.61 -13.96
N THR A 131 -3.45 -7.11 -14.18
CA THR A 131 -3.68 -5.83 -14.89
C THR A 131 -3.40 -4.61 -14.03
N THR A 132 -3.31 -4.77 -12.72
CA THR A 132 -2.95 -3.70 -11.78
C THR A 132 -2.26 -4.33 -10.57
N ALA A 133 -1.09 -3.83 -10.17
CA ALA A 133 -0.44 -4.29 -8.94
C ALA A 133 -1.36 -4.09 -7.72
N GLY A 134 -1.29 -4.99 -6.74
CA GLY A 134 -2.09 -4.88 -5.52
C GLY A 134 -2.17 -6.18 -4.73
N GLU A 135 -3.00 -6.18 -3.69
CA GLU A 135 -3.27 -7.36 -2.89
C GLU A 135 -4.37 -8.20 -3.55
N TYR A 136 -4.13 -9.50 -3.67
CA TYR A 136 -5.05 -10.45 -4.25
C TYR A 136 -5.30 -11.62 -3.31
N GLN A 137 -6.50 -12.19 -3.39
CA GLN A 137 -6.86 -13.44 -2.71
C GLN A 137 -7.42 -14.42 -3.74
N LEU A 138 -6.93 -15.65 -3.72
CA LEU A 138 -7.44 -16.71 -4.57
C LEU A 138 -8.50 -17.48 -3.80
N GLN A 139 -9.66 -17.68 -4.41
CA GLN A 139 -10.73 -18.52 -3.88
C GLN A 139 -10.86 -19.77 -4.75
N LEU A 140 -10.84 -20.95 -4.13
CA LEU A 140 -10.95 -22.21 -4.83
C LEU A 140 -12.27 -22.87 -4.45
N ARG A 141 -13.00 -23.35 -5.47
CA ARG A 141 -14.26 -24.05 -5.28
C ARG A 141 -14.02 -25.55 -5.30
N ILE A 142 -14.13 -26.17 -4.13
CA ILE A 142 -13.70 -27.55 -3.89
C ILE A 142 -14.84 -28.42 -3.37
N ALA A 143 -14.71 -29.74 -3.54
CA ALA A 143 -15.59 -30.74 -2.97
C ALA A 143 -14.80 -31.97 -2.54
N SER A 144 -15.09 -32.54 -1.37
CA SER A 144 -14.36 -33.67 -0.81
C SER A 144 -15.23 -34.42 0.21
N PRO A 145 -15.37 -35.75 0.12
CA PRO A 145 -15.90 -36.55 1.24
C PRO A 145 -14.86 -36.84 2.33
N ASN A 146 -13.61 -36.40 2.15
CA ASN A 146 -12.45 -36.71 2.98
C ASN A 146 -11.87 -35.45 3.64
N THR A 147 -10.92 -35.61 4.56
CA THR A 147 -10.16 -34.51 5.19
C THR A 147 -8.66 -34.51 4.82
N SER A 148 -8.25 -35.35 3.86
CA SER A 148 -6.84 -35.58 3.52
C SER A 148 -6.29 -34.70 2.41
N GLY A 149 -7.15 -33.95 1.70
CA GLY A 149 -6.75 -33.17 0.53
C GLY A 149 -5.91 -31.96 0.91
N THR A 150 -4.86 -31.70 0.15
CA THR A 150 -3.97 -30.56 0.31
C THR A 150 -3.42 -30.12 -1.04
N LEU A 151 -3.24 -28.82 -1.22
CA LEU A 151 -2.62 -28.25 -2.42
C LEU A 151 -1.76 -27.03 -2.07
N SER A 152 -0.78 -26.72 -2.92
CA SER A 152 -0.07 -25.44 -2.90
C SER A 152 -0.36 -24.65 -4.15
N ILE A 153 -0.15 -23.34 -4.05
CA ILE A 153 -0.30 -22.41 -5.16
C ILE A 153 1.06 -21.79 -5.40
N ASP A 154 1.54 -21.78 -6.65
CA ASP A 154 2.76 -21.08 -7.03
C ASP A 154 2.46 -20.00 -8.05
N ILE A 155 3.24 -18.91 -8.01
CA ILE A 155 3.27 -17.87 -9.04
C ILE A 155 4.70 -17.79 -9.58
N ASP A 156 4.87 -17.99 -10.88
CA ASP A 156 6.18 -18.02 -11.55
C ASP A 156 7.18 -19.00 -10.88
N GLY A 157 6.66 -20.14 -10.40
CA GLY A 157 7.43 -21.18 -9.71
C GLY A 157 7.76 -20.89 -8.25
N ALA A 158 7.31 -19.76 -7.69
CA ALA A 158 7.48 -19.42 -6.27
C ALA A 158 6.19 -19.66 -5.47
N LEU A 159 6.31 -20.31 -4.32
CA LEU A 159 5.19 -20.63 -3.45
C LEU A 159 4.43 -19.36 -2.99
N LEU A 160 3.13 -19.34 -3.26
CA LEU A 160 2.19 -18.29 -2.90
C LEU A 160 1.55 -18.59 -1.53
N GLY A 161 2.30 -18.33 -0.46
CA GLY A 161 1.81 -18.47 0.92
C GLY A 161 2.06 -19.86 1.50
N SER A 162 1.06 -20.43 2.18
CA SER A 162 1.14 -21.77 2.79
C SER A 162 0.29 -22.78 2.02
N THR A 163 0.55 -24.06 2.25
CA THR A 163 -0.34 -25.15 1.81
C THR A 163 -1.78 -24.92 2.26
N LEU A 164 -2.73 -25.14 1.36
CA LEU A 164 -4.15 -25.13 1.65
C LEU A 164 -4.61 -26.53 2.00
N THR A 165 -5.39 -26.65 3.07
CA THR A 165 -6.05 -27.88 3.46
C THR A 165 -7.47 -27.90 2.90
N ILE A 166 -7.89 -29.05 2.38
CA ILE A 166 -9.22 -29.23 1.80
C ILE A 166 -10.14 -29.84 2.87
N PRO A 167 -11.19 -29.12 3.31
CA PRO A 167 -12.12 -29.64 4.30
C PRO A 167 -13.01 -30.74 3.73
N ASN A 168 -13.55 -31.58 4.60
CA ASN A 168 -14.65 -32.46 4.24
C ASN A 168 -15.92 -31.62 4.01
N THR A 169 -16.43 -31.66 2.78
CA THR A 169 -17.62 -30.93 2.36
C THR A 169 -18.88 -31.79 2.34
N GLY A 170 -18.75 -33.09 2.63
CA GLY A 170 -19.86 -34.07 2.71
C GLY A 170 -20.03 -34.95 1.47
N GLY A 171 -19.27 -34.72 0.39
CA GLY A 171 -19.39 -35.50 -0.83
C GLY A 171 -18.57 -34.95 -2.00
N TRP A 172 -18.39 -35.77 -3.04
CA TRP A 172 -17.65 -35.44 -4.26
C TRP A 172 -18.26 -34.29 -5.09
N GLN A 173 -19.51 -33.96 -4.83
CA GLN A 173 -20.28 -32.92 -5.51
C GLN A 173 -20.96 -31.98 -4.49
N SER A 174 -20.49 -31.98 -3.24
CA SER A 174 -20.91 -31.04 -2.20
C SER A 174 -19.86 -29.94 -2.13
N TRP A 175 -20.19 -28.73 -2.56
CA TRP A 175 -19.17 -27.72 -2.88
C TRP A 175 -19.03 -26.64 -1.81
N GLN A 176 -17.79 -26.31 -1.47
CA GLN A 176 -17.43 -25.19 -0.60
C GLN A 176 -16.34 -24.34 -1.25
N THR A 177 -16.29 -23.07 -0.88
CA THR A 177 -15.25 -22.15 -1.34
C THR A 177 -14.24 -21.94 -0.22
N ILE A 178 -12.98 -22.30 -0.47
CA ILE A 178 -11.87 -22.00 0.42
C ILE A 178 -11.07 -20.82 -0.13
N SER A 179 -10.38 -20.10 0.74
CA SER A 179 -9.57 -18.94 0.33
C SER A 179 -8.12 -19.12 0.70
N SER A 180 -7.21 -18.67 -0.17
CA SER A 180 -5.80 -18.54 0.16
C SER A 180 -5.57 -17.41 1.17
N ALA A 181 -4.36 -17.34 1.71
CA ALA A 181 -3.87 -16.09 2.29
C ALA A 181 -3.89 -14.99 1.22
N LYS A 182 -4.06 -13.74 1.64
CA LYS A 182 -3.95 -12.59 0.76
C LYS A 182 -2.48 -12.35 0.42
N LYS A 183 -2.18 -11.94 -0.82
CA LYS A 183 -0.80 -11.71 -1.27
C LYS A 183 -0.70 -10.51 -2.20
N SER A 184 0.35 -9.71 -2.00
CA SER A 184 0.73 -8.65 -2.94
C SER A 184 1.29 -9.25 -4.22
N LEU A 185 0.68 -8.91 -5.36
CA LEU A 185 1.10 -9.31 -6.69
C LEU A 185 1.44 -8.05 -7.52
N ALA A 186 2.62 -8.07 -8.13
CA ALA A 186 3.02 -7.04 -9.08
C ALA A 186 2.24 -7.17 -10.40
N GLU A 187 2.03 -6.05 -11.08
CA GLU A 187 1.46 -6.01 -12.44
C GLU A 187 2.30 -6.86 -13.40
N GLY A 188 1.63 -7.44 -14.39
CA GLY A 188 2.26 -8.15 -15.50
C GLY A 188 1.83 -9.60 -15.64
N LYS A 189 2.39 -10.23 -16.67
CA LYS A 189 2.14 -11.61 -17.08
C LYS A 189 2.84 -12.59 -16.13
N LYS A 190 2.14 -13.62 -15.69
CA LYS A 190 2.58 -14.63 -14.73
C LYS A 190 2.03 -16.01 -15.08
N ILE A 191 2.65 -17.05 -14.54
CA ILE A 191 2.12 -18.41 -14.54
C ILE A 191 1.63 -18.75 -13.13
N LEU A 192 0.33 -18.99 -13.00
CA LEU A 192 -0.27 -19.58 -11.80
C LEU A 192 -0.21 -21.10 -11.93
N ARG A 193 0.36 -21.78 -10.93
CA ARG A 193 0.34 -23.24 -10.82
C ARG A 193 -0.39 -23.66 -9.57
N LEU A 194 -1.28 -24.64 -9.69
CA LEU A 194 -1.82 -25.40 -8.55
C LEU A 194 -1.11 -26.74 -8.48
N ASN A 195 -0.45 -27.04 -7.36
CA ASN A 195 0.18 -28.33 -7.12
C ASN A 195 -0.70 -29.14 -6.16
N MET A 196 -1.16 -30.30 -6.60
CA MET A 196 -2.00 -31.20 -5.81
C MET A 196 -1.09 -32.07 -4.95
N LEU A 197 -0.82 -31.62 -3.72
CA LEU A 197 0.12 -32.27 -2.81
C LEU A 197 -0.43 -33.63 -2.34
N THR A 198 -1.74 -33.73 -2.15
CA THR A 198 -2.45 -34.97 -1.89
C THR A 198 -3.75 -35.01 -2.68
N GLY A 199 -4.28 -36.21 -2.96
CA GLY A 199 -5.54 -36.38 -3.64
C GLY A 199 -6.78 -36.30 -2.75
N GLY A 200 -7.91 -36.77 -3.27
CA GLY A 200 -9.12 -37.00 -2.48
C GLY A 200 -10.13 -35.84 -2.46
N PHE A 201 -10.04 -34.91 -3.42
CA PHE A 201 -10.96 -33.81 -3.62
C PHE A 201 -11.18 -33.52 -5.12
N ASN A 202 -12.21 -32.75 -5.42
CA ASN A 202 -12.53 -32.18 -6.73
C ASN A 202 -12.34 -30.65 -6.70
N LEU A 203 -12.00 -30.08 -7.85
CA LEU A 203 -11.81 -28.64 -8.05
C LEU A 203 -12.67 -28.15 -9.22
N ASN A 204 -13.55 -27.18 -8.98
CA ASN A 204 -14.44 -26.60 -10.00
C ASN A 204 -13.81 -25.35 -10.64
N TRP A 205 -13.50 -24.33 -9.84
CA TRP A 205 -12.93 -23.09 -10.36
C TRP A 205 -12.00 -22.41 -9.36
N ILE A 206 -11.23 -21.45 -9.89
CA ILE A 206 -10.33 -20.54 -9.17
C ILE A 206 -10.83 -19.11 -9.43
N ASP A 207 -11.11 -18.34 -8.39
CA ASP A 207 -11.54 -16.94 -8.49
C ASP A 207 -10.46 -16.05 -7.88
N ILE A 208 -9.74 -15.32 -8.73
CA ILE A 208 -8.64 -14.45 -8.37
C ILE A 208 -9.22 -13.06 -8.14
N LYS A 209 -9.41 -12.69 -6.88
CA LYS A 209 -10.01 -11.41 -6.51
C LYS A 209 -8.94 -10.42 -6.13
N LYS A 210 -9.03 -9.21 -6.69
CA LYS A 210 -8.34 -8.06 -6.11
C LYS A 210 -9.02 -7.76 -4.78
N VAL A 211 -8.22 -7.68 -3.73
CA VAL A 211 -8.71 -7.26 -2.43
C VAL A 211 -8.87 -5.76 -2.51
N GLU A 212 -10.11 -5.29 -2.60
CA GLU A 212 -10.39 -3.87 -2.48
C GLU A 212 -9.96 -3.42 -1.08
N PRO A 213 -9.30 -2.26 -0.95
CA PRO A 213 -8.92 -1.73 0.36
C PRO A 213 -10.16 -1.70 1.25
N ASP A 214 -10.12 -2.41 2.37
CA ASP A 214 -11.15 -2.29 3.38
C ASP A 214 -11.10 -0.86 3.93
N THR A 215 -12.07 -0.03 3.56
CA THR A 215 -12.15 1.36 4.01
C THR A 215 -12.46 1.48 5.50
N ASN A 216 -12.88 0.39 6.14
CA ASN A 216 -13.31 0.30 7.53
C ASN A 216 -12.36 -0.51 8.43
N ASN A 217 -11.48 -1.36 7.89
CA ASN A 217 -10.45 -2.06 8.67
C ASN A 217 -9.28 -2.61 7.80
N PRO A 218 -8.23 -1.81 7.53
CA PRO A 218 -7.14 -2.21 6.63
C PRO A 218 -6.22 -3.28 7.25
N PRO A 219 -5.95 -4.43 6.58
CA PRO A 219 -4.99 -5.42 7.06
C PRO A 219 -3.53 -5.01 6.85
N VAL A 220 -2.70 -5.51 7.77
CA VAL A 220 -1.30 -5.17 8.01
C VAL A 220 -0.37 -6.07 7.18
N ASP A 221 0.46 -5.49 6.30
CA ASP A 221 1.84 -5.95 6.02
C ASP A 221 2.62 -4.92 5.18
N ASN A 222 3.54 -4.21 5.86
CA ASN A 222 4.77 -3.59 5.34
C ASN A 222 4.73 -2.66 4.10
N VAL A 223 3.85 -1.66 4.10
CA VAL A 223 4.20 -0.22 4.20
C VAL A 223 2.93 0.50 4.65
N ILE A 224 2.76 0.79 5.94
CA ILE A 224 1.56 1.52 6.35
C ILE A 224 1.78 3.02 6.15
N LEU A 225 1.05 3.59 5.20
CA LEU A 225 0.78 5.03 5.15
C LEU A 225 -0.74 5.28 5.12
N GLY A 226 -1.53 4.34 5.64
CA GLY A 226 -2.96 4.49 5.87
C GLY A 226 -3.71 5.00 4.66
N LYS A 227 -4.39 6.13 4.84
CA LYS A 227 -5.15 6.80 3.78
C LYS A 227 -4.30 7.80 2.98
N PHE A 228 -3.06 8.02 3.41
CA PHE A 228 -2.11 9.01 2.90
C PHE A 228 -1.24 8.44 1.76
N ASN A 229 -1.21 9.11 0.61
CA ASN A 229 -0.30 8.76 -0.48
C ASN A 229 1.00 9.58 -0.41
N THR A 230 2.08 8.94 0.01
CA THR A 230 3.38 9.61 0.20
C THR A 230 4.05 10.19 -1.03
N THR A 231 3.62 9.83 -2.24
CA THR A 231 4.24 10.38 -3.44
C THR A 231 3.62 11.72 -3.86
N LYS A 232 2.35 11.94 -3.52
CA LYS A 232 1.56 13.05 -4.05
C LYS A 232 0.89 13.91 -2.98
N ASP A 233 0.54 13.36 -1.83
CA ASP A 233 -0.22 14.06 -0.80
C ASP A 233 0.67 14.98 0.05
N LEU A 234 0.04 15.89 0.78
CA LEU A 234 0.67 16.82 1.72
C LEU A 234 0.05 16.68 3.10
N LEU A 235 0.90 16.45 4.11
CA LEU A 235 0.52 16.57 5.52
C LEU A 235 0.64 18.04 5.96
N LEU A 236 -0.42 18.56 6.58
CA LEU A 236 -0.38 19.81 7.33
C LEU A 236 -0.52 19.47 8.80
N ALA A 237 0.49 19.82 9.60
CA ALA A 237 0.50 19.53 11.03
C ALA A 237 0.23 20.82 11.80
N HIS A 238 -0.99 20.99 12.28
CA HIS A 238 -1.43 22.18 13.00
C HIS A 238 -1.32 21.93 14.50
N PHE A 239 -0.61 22.81 15.20
CA PHE A 239 -0.42 22.78 16.65
C PHE A 239 -0.85 24.13 17.23
N ASP A 240 -1.73 24.16 18.23
CA ASP A 240 -2.19 25.42 18.83
C ASP A 240 -1.18 26.01 19.83
N GLN A 241 -0.45 25.16 20.57
CA GLN A 241 0.51 25.48 21.63
C GLN A 241 -0.06 26.42 22.70
N LYS A 242 -1.37 26.34 22.98
CA LYS A 242 -2.09 27.25 23.87
C LYS A 242 -3.39 26.64 24.43
N PRO A 243 -3.52 26.56 25.78
CA PRO A 243 -2.50 26.71 26.82
C PRO A 243 -1.81 25.38 27.16
N ASP A 244 -2.21 24.28 26.52
CA ASP A 244 -1.75 22.95 26.85
C ASP A 244 -0.39 22.65 26.19
N LEU A 245 0.36 21.76 26.84
CA LEU A 245 1.72 21.38 26.50
C LEU A 245 1.82 20.02 25.83
N ASP A 246 0.72 19.28 25.75
CA ASP A 246 0.59 18.07 24.93
C ASP A 246 1.11 18.31 23.50
N ASP A 247 0.80 19.47 22.96
CA ASP A 247 1.24 19.99 21.67
C ASP A 247 2.77 20.09 21.53
N VAL A 248 3.50 20.39 22.62
CA VAL A 248 4.97 20.46 22.63
C VAL A 248 5.58 19.07 22.42
N HIS A 249 5.05 18.06 23.11
CA HIS A 249 5.51 16.69 22.88
C HIS A 249 4.95 16.12 21.57
N ALA A 250 3.77 16.54 21.12
CA ALA A 250 3.20 16.12 19.83
C ALA A 250 4.07 16.56 18.65
N VAL A 251 4.68 17.75 18.72
CA VAL A 251 5.71 18.18 17.75
C VAL A 251 6.88 17.19 17.72
N ALA A 252 7.40 16.79 18.89
CA ALA A 252 8.50 15.83 18.97
C ALA A 252 8.09 14.42 18.49
N ALA A 253 6.86 14.00 18.78
CA ALA A 253 6.31 12.73 18.35
C ALA A 253 6.14 12.69 16.82
N LEU A 254 5.53 13.69 16.20
CA LEU A 254 5.44 13.74 14.74
C LEU A 254 6.82 13.75 14.10
N ALA A 255 7.76 14.54 14.62
CA ALA A 255 9.14 14.53 14.12
C ALA A 255 9.76 13.13 14.20
N THR A 256 9.49 12.39 15.28
CA THR A 256 9.93 10.99 15.45
C THR A 256 9.37 10.08 14.38
N MET A 257 8.08 10.18 14.06
CA MET A 257 7.48 9.42 12.94
C MET A 257 8.15 9.78 11.62
N LEU A 258 8.34 11.08 11.34
CA LEU A 258 8.88 11.56 10.06
C LEU A 258 10.38 11.26 9.86
N ARG A 259 11.13 10.87 10.90
CA ARG A 259 12.51 10.39 10.78
C ARG A 259 12.62 8.93 10.37
N ASP A 260 11.54 8.16 10.51
CA ASP A 260 11.52 6.78 10.06
C ASP A 260 11.57 6.73 8.52
N SER A 261 12.36 5.81 7.99
CA SER A 261 12.57 5.64 6.54
C SER A 261 11.29 5.45 5.72
N ARG A 262 10.21 4.95 6.33
CA ARG A 262 8.88 4.81 5.73
C ARG A 262 8.27 6.16 5.32
N PHE A 263 8.71 7.25 5.96
CA PHE A 263 8.20 8.62 5.79
C PHE A 263 9.08 9.49 4.89
N ASN A 264 10.15 8.94 4.29
CA ASN A 264 11.12 9.70 3.48
C ASN A 264 10.49 10.51 2.32
N ASN A 265 9.35 10.05 1.79
CA ASN A 265 8.64 10.73 0.70
C ASN A 265 7.52 11.66 1.18
N VAL A 266 7.15 11.60 2.47
CA VAL A 266 6.06 12.39 3.04
C VAL A 266 6.39 13.86 2.90
N LYS A 267 5.58 14.57 2.11
CA LYS A 267 5.60 16.03 2.10
C LYS A 267 4.81 16.51 3.29
N TYR A 268 5.37 17.43 4.06
CA TYR A 268 4.70 18.01 5.20
C TYR A 268 5.00 19.51 5.35
N HIS A 269 4.12 20.20 6.06
CA HIS A 269 4.37 21.55 6.57
C HIS A 269 3.69 21.70 7.93
N ALA A 270 4.46 22.05 8.96
CA ALA A 270 3.91 22.27 10.29
C ALA A 270 3.49 23.74 10.49
N VAL A 271 2.55 23.98 11.39
CA VAL A 271 2.07 25.32 11.75
C VAL A 271 1.95 25.40 13.26
N ALA A 272 2.70 26.30 13.87
CA ALA A 272 2.56 26.64 15.28
C ALA A 272 1.53 27.76 15.45
N GLY A 273 0.74 27.71 16.52
CA GLY A 273 -0.21 28.78 16.87
C GLY A 273 -1.50 28.75 16.07
N THR A 274 -2.00 27.58 15.69
CA THR A 274 -3.33 27.40 15.09
C THR A 274 -4.43 27.50 16.16
N ILE A 275 -4.54 28.68 16.75
CA ILE A 275 -5.41 28.99 17.89
C ILE A 275 -6.81 29.44 17.45
N GLY A 276 -7.81 29.20 18.30
CA GLY A 276 -9.16 29.74 18.17
C GLY A 276 -9.50 30.71 19.29
N THR A 277 -10.64 30.49 19.94
CA THR A 277 -11.23 31.36 20.97
C THR A 277 -10.69 31.10 22.38
N GLN A 278 -9.72 30.20 22.56
CA GLN A 278 -9.22 29.84 23.89
C GLN A 278 -8.44 30.97 24.59
N GLY A 279 -8.52 30.96 25.92
CA GLY A 279 -7.69 31.77 26.80
C GLY A 279 -6.34 31.11 27.12
N GLY A 280 -5.63 31.66 28.10
CA GLY A 280 -4.34 31.13 28.55
C GLY A 280 -3.14 31.62 27.75
N ARG A 281 -1.95 31.14 28.12
CA ARG A 281 -0.68 31.62 27.60
C ARG A 281 -0.24 30.76 26.42
N TYR A 282 0.17 31.41 25.34
CA TYR A 282 0.83 30.75 24.21
C TYR A 282 2.24 30.30 24.62
N ILE A 283 2.59 29.08 24.26
CA ILE A 283 3.89 28.47 24.51
C ILE A 283 4.75 28.61 23.26
N ASP A 284 5.68 29.56 23.29
CA ASP A 284 6.58 29.79 22.16
C ASP A 284 7.72 28.78 22.15
N ALA A 285 7.84 27.99 21.08
CA ALA A 285 8.79 26.89 20.95
C ALA A 285 9.56 26.87 19.60
N PRO A 286 10.06 28.00 19.08
CA PRO A 286 10.64 28.06 17.73
C PRO A 286 11.88 27.17 17.57
N GLN A 287 12.68 27.00 18.63
CA GLN A 287 13.83 26.09 18.60
C GLN A 287 13.39 24.63 18.42
N LEU A 288 12.31 24.21 19.08
CA LEU A 288 11.75 22.87 18.92
C LEU A 288 11.27 22.64 17.48
N PHE A 289 10.50 23.57 16.91
CA PHE A 289 10.04 23.48 15.53
C PHE A 289 11.19 23.47 14.53
N ASN A 290 12.26 24.25 14.75
CA ASN A 290 13.45 24.22 13.92
C ASN A 290 14.17 22.86 13.97
N LEU A 291 14.30 22.26 15.16
CA LEU A 291 14.89 20.93 15.31
C LEU A 291 14.01 19.83 14.65
N ALA A 292 12.70 19.94 14.82
CA ALA A 292 11.72 18.99 14.30
C ALA A 292 11.59 19.04 12.77
N PHE A 293 11.40 20.24 12.22
CA PHE A 293 10.92 20.42 10.84
C PHE A 293 11.85 21.26 9.96
N GLY A 294 12.96 21.77 10.50
CA GLY A 294 13.87 22.64 9.77
C GLY A 294 13.16 23.90 9.26
N SER A 295 13.10 24.07 7.93
CA SER A 295 12.38 25.19 7.29
C SER A 295 10.93 24.86 6.91
N ASN A 296 10.43 23.65 7.19
CA ASN A 296 9.09 23.19 6.80
C ASN A 296 8.03 23.52 7.86
N TRP A 297 8.04 24.74 8.37
CA TRP A 297 7.01 25.19 9.30
C TRP A 297 6.72 26.69 9.20
N SER A 298 5.56 27.11 9.69
CA SER A 298 5.13 28.51 9.82
C SER A 298 4.70 28.81 11.26
N ASN A 299 4.82 30.07 11.69
CA ASN A 299 4.36 30.51 13.00
C ASN A 299 3.14 31.46 12.89
N ALA A 300 1.94 30.90 13.00
CA ALA A 300 0.69 31.66 12.91
C ALA A 300 0.45 32.58 14.11
N SER A 301 1.05 32.30 15.29
CA SER A 301 0.96 33.21 16.44
C SER A 301 1.68 34.54 16.20
N THR A 302 2.77 34.52 15.42
CA THR A 302 3.54 35.73 15.08
C THR A 302 2.99 36.45 13.85
N ASN A 303 2.55 35.70 12.83
CA ASN A 303 2.02 36.27 11.61
C ASN A 303 1.04 35.30 10.93
N TRP A 304 -0.21 35.35 11.39
CA TRP A 304 -1.32 34.53 10.90
C TRP A 304 -1.46 34.56 9.37
N ASN A 305 -1.54 35.76 8.80
CA ASN A 305 -1.76 35.93 7.36
C ASN A 305 -0.61 35.35 6.52
N ALA A 306 0.64 35.52 6.95
CA ALA A 306 1.78 34.93 6.25
C ALA A 306 1.76 33.40 6.33
N ALA A 307 1.38 32.84 7.49
CA ALA A 307 1.24 31.40 7.67
C ALA A 307 0.12 30.83 6.79
N VAL A 308 -1.08 31.43 6.79
CA VAL A 308 -2.20 31.06 5.92
C VAL A 308 -1.78 31.09 4.46
N ASN A 309 -1.17 32.19 3.99
CA ASN A 309 -0.74 32.31 2.60
C ASN A 309 0.28 31.23 2.20
N ASN A 310 1.26 30.93 3.05
CA ASN A 310 2.26 29.89 2.79
C ASN A 310 1.61 28.51 2.69
N VAL A 311 0.73 28.17 3.65
CA VAL A 311 0.01 26.89 3.66
C VAL A 311 -0.92 26.76 2.46
N THR A 312 -1.68 27.80 2.13
CA THR A 312 -2.56 27.84 0.95
C THR A 312 -1.78 27.61 -0.35
N GLN A 313 -0.60 28.22 -0.52
CA GLN A 313 0.23 27.99 -1.72
C GLN A 313 0.68 26.54 -1.84
N LYS A 314 1.13 25.94 -0.74
CA LYS A 314 1.54 24.52 -0.70
C LYS A 314 0.36 23.60 -0.99
N ALA A 315 -0.80 23.87 -0.37
CA ALA A 315 -2.01 23.10 -0.57
C ALA A 315 -2.50 23.16 -2.03
N LEU A 316 -2.56 24.36 -2.62
CA LEU A 316 -2.93 24.54 -4.04
C LEU A 316 -1.96 23.80 -4.97
N ALA A 317 -0.65 23.88 -4.73
CA ALA A 317 0.34 23.17 -5.54
C ALA A 317 0.10 21.65 -5.52
N THR A 318 -0.15 21.08 -4.33
CA THR A 318 -0.46 19.65 -4.17
C THR A 318 -1.78 19.26 -4.83
N LEU A 319 -2.85 20.02 -4.60
CA LEU A 319 -4.18 19.75 -5.14
C LEU A 319 -4.18 19.79 -6.67
N ASN A 320 -3.53 20.79 -7.27
CA ASN A 320 -3.39 20.95 -8.71
C ASN A 320 -2.54 19.82 -9.33
N ALA A 321 -1.60 19.24 -8.58
CA ALA A 321 -0.80 18.10 -9.01
C ALA A 321 -1.53 16.74 -8.83
N GLY A 322 -2.78 16.73 -8.36
CA GLY A 322 -3.57 15.51 -8.17
C GLY A 322 -3.35 14.80 -6.82
N GLY A 323 -2.66 15.44 -5.88
CA GLY A 323 -2.52 14.98 -4.50
C GLY A 323 -3.57 15.54 -3.55
N ASP A 324 -3.72 14.93 -2.39
CA ASP A 324 -4.68 15.31 -1.37
C ASP A 324 -4.00 16.02 -0.20
N ILE A 325 -4.78 16.80 0.55
CA ILE A 325 -4.31 17.46 1.77
C ILE A 325 -4.83 16.70 2.97
N TRP A 326 -3.95 16.38 3.92
CA TRP A 326 -4.29 15.75 5.19
C TRP A 326 -3.87 16.65 6.33
N VAL A 327 -4.80 17.03 7.18
CA VAL A 327 -4.55 17.90 8.33
C VAL A 327 -4.60 17.08 9.60
N GLN A 328 -3.48 17.02 10.32
CA GLN A 328 -3.49 16.79 11.76
C GLN A 328 -3.98 18.10 12.39
N GLU A 329 -5.21 18.10 12.90
CA GLU A 329 -5.81 19.27 13.53
C GLU A 329 -5.62 19.21 15.05
N ALA A 330 -4.36 19.23 15.50
CA ALA A 330 -4.00 19.37 16.93
C ALA A 330 -4.12 20.85 17.38
N GLY A 331 -5.19 21.49 16.95
CA GLY A 331 -5.52 22.86 17.27
C GLY A 331 -6.94 23.18 16.84
N GLN A 332 -7.30 24.45 16.83
CA GLN A 332 -8.65 24.86 16.47
C GLN A 332 -8.77 25.10 14.97
N SER A 333 -9.93 24.76 14.40
CA SER A 333 -10.13 24.79 12.95
C SER A 333 -10.26 26.20 12.36
N ASP A 334 -10.10 27.27 13.15
CA ASP A 334 -10.05 28.67 12.68
C ASP A 334 -8.97 28.85 11.60
N PHE A 335 -7.76 28.35 11.85
CA PHE A 335 -6.66 28.42 10.88
C PHE A 335 -6.99 27.64 9.59
N THR A 336 -7.50 26.41 9.74
CA THR A 336 -7.92 25.58 8.61
C THR A 336 -9.07 26.23 7.82
N ALA A 337 -10.01 26.90 8.48
CA ALA A 337 -11.09 27.62 7.81
C ALA A 337 -10.55 28.71 6.90
N ASP A 338 -9.57 29.49 7.36
CA ASP A 338 -8.94 30.54 6.55
C ASP A 338 -8.13 29.99 5.38
N VAL A 339 -7.43 28.87 5.57
CA VAL A 339 -6.76 28.15 4.47
C VAL A 339 -7.77 27.69 3.43
N LEU A 340 -8.89 27.07 3.84
CA LEU A 340 -9.94 26.60 2.94
C LEU A 340 -10.60 27.76 2.18
N LYS A 341 -10.91 28.88 2.86
CA LYS A 341 -11.45 30.10 2.23
C LYS A 341 -10.49 30.63 1.17
N ALA A 342 -9.19 30.72 1.49
CA ALA A 342 -8.18 31.22 0.56
C ALA A 342 -8.00 30.30 -0.66
N ILE A 343 -8.07 28.97 -0.48
CA ILE A 343 -8.06 28.01 -1.58
C ILE A 343 -9.30 28.20 -2.47
N GLN A 344 -10.51 28.25 -1.89
CA GLN A 344 -11.76 28.44 -2.63
C GLN A 344 -11.80 29.78 -3.39
N GLN A 345 -11.25 30.84 -2.80
CA GLN A 345 -11.12 32.13 -3.49
C GLN A 345 -10.17 32.05 -4.69
N THR A 346 -9.09 31.27 -4.58
CA THR A 346 -8.08 31.16 -5.65
C THR A 346 -8.49 30.17 -6.74
N ASN A 347 -9.10 29.05 -6.37
CA ASN A 347 -9.54 28.02 -7.30
C ASN A 347 -10.86 27.36 -6.81
N PRO A 348 -12.02 27.98 -7.10
CA PRO A 348 -13.33 27.48 -6.66
C PRO A 348 -13.73 26.14 -7.31
N GLY A 349 -13.02 25.70 -8.35
CA GLY A 349 -13.28 24.43 -9.03
C GLY A 349 -12.77 23.20 -8.29
N ILE A 350 -11.92 23.38 -7.26
CA ILE A 350 -11.41 22.26 -6.47
C ILE A 350 -12.50 21.78 -5.50
N ASN A 351 -12.88 20.51 -5.62
CA ASN A 351 -13.75 19.85 -4.66
C ASN A 351 -12.97 19.50 -3.38
N LEU A 352 -12.93 20.42 -2.42
CA LEU A 352 -12.24 20.22 -1.14
C LEU A 352 -12.91 19.17 -0.26
N LYS A 353 -14.20 18.88 -0.49
CA LYS A 353 -14.95 17.89 0.30
C LYS A 353 -14.43 16.46 0.11
N THR A 354 -13.72 16.20 -0.99
CA THR A 354 -13.14 14.87 -1.30
C THR A 354 -11.62 14.86 -1.33
N ARG A 355 -10.97 16.04 -1.27
CA ARG A 355 -9.52 16.19 -1.49
C ARG A 355 -8.77 16.89 -0.34
N PHE A 356 -9.52 17.41 0.63
CA PHE A 356 -8.97 18.07 1.81
C PHE A 356 -9.56 17.39 3.05
N HIS A 357 -8.71 16.64 3.75
CA HIS A 357 -9.06 15.74 4.84
C HIS A 357 -8.60 16.35 6.15
N VAL A 358 -9.54 16.73 7.00
CA VAL A 358 -9.26 17.24 8.34
C VAL A 358 -9.49 16.11 9.33
N VAL A 359 -8.51 15.83 10.18
CA VAL A 359 -8.63 14.82 11.25
C VAL A 359 -8.54 15.56 12.57
N GLN A 360 -9.57 15.39 13.42
CA GLN A 360 -9.68 16.07 14.71
C GLN A 360 -10.04 15.04 15.78
N HIS A 361 -9.27 14.98 16.87
CA HIS A 361 -9.54 14.06 17.98
C HIS A 361 -10.28 14.72 19.17
N SER A 362 -10.05 16.01 19.42
CA SER A 362 -10.42 16.67 20.67
C SER A 362 -11.76 17.39 20.61
N ASN A 363 -12.62 17.13 21.60
CA ASN A 363 -13.86 17.92 21.78
C ASN A 363 -13.54 19.33 22.25
N TRP A 364 -12.48 19.49 23.05
CA TRP A 364 -12.05 20.81 23.51
C TRP A 364 -11.61 21.68 22.32
N ASN A 365 -10.89 21.12 21.34
CA ASN A 365 -10.51 21.84 20.13
C ASN A 365 -11.74 22.29 19.33
N GLU A 366 -12.77 21.44 19.18
CA GLU A 366 -14.02 21.85 18.55
C GLU A 366 -14.73 22.95 19.34
N ASP A 367 -14.80 22.85 20.66
CA ASP A 367 -15.44 23.83 21.54
C ASP A 367 -14.71 25.18 21.57
N LYS A 368 -13.40 25.19 21.31
CA LYS A 368 -12.58 26.40 21.23
C LYS A 368 -12.44 26.94 19.81
N THR A 369 -12.93 26.23 18.80
CA THR A 369 -13.01 26.76 17.44
C THR A 369 -14.16 27.78 17.33
N THR A 370 -13.98 28.86 16.57
CA THR A 370 -15.09 29.78 16.27
C THR A 370 -16.26 29.00 15.64
N PRO A 371 -17.50 29.07 16.16
CA PRO A 371 -18.59 28.18 15.69
C PRO A 371 -18.89 28.26 14.18
N ALA A 372 -18.76 29.46 13.60
CA ALA A 372 -18.92 29.66 12.17
C ALA A 372 -17.82 28.97 11.35
N ASP A 373 -16.57 29.03 11.83
CA ASP A 373 -15.43 28.39 11.16
C ASP A 373 -15.47 26.87 11.30
N LEU A 374 -15.84 26.34 12.47
CA LEU A 374 -16.06 24.90 12.64
C LEU A 374 -17.13 24.37 11.67
N THR A 375 -18.26 25.09 11.58
CA THR A 375 -19.34 24.76 10.64
C THR A 375 -18.84 24.83 9.19
N TYR A 376 -18.08 25.87 8.84
CA TYR A 376 -17.53 26.05 7.51
C TYR A 376 -16.57 24.92 7.12
N VAL A 377 -15.64 24.54 8.01
CA VAL A 377 -14.67 23.46 7.78
C VAL A 377 -15.40 22.13 7.61
N LYS A 378 -16.35 21.79 8.50
CA LYS A 378 -17.17 20.58 8.40
C LYS A 378 -17.98 20.51 7.10
N ASN A 379 -18.43 21.64 6.57
CA ASN A 379 -19.18 21.67 5.31
C ASN A 379 -18.28 21.62 4.08
N THR A 380 -17.07 22.19 4.14
CA THR A 380 -16.20 22.40 2.98
C THR A 380 -15.18 21.29 2.77
N ALA A 381 -14.68 20.68 3.85
CA ALA A 381 -13.65 19.64 3.82
C ALA A 381 -14.22 18.28 4.28
N GLN A 382 -13.50 17.19 3.98
CA GLN A 382 -13.78 15.90 4.61
C GLN A 382 -13.33 15.96 6.07
N TYR A 383 -14.28 16.13 6.98
CA TYR A 383 -14.00 16.24 8.41
C TYR A 383 -14.14 14.87 9.08
N ASN A 384 -13.05 14.36 9.62
CA ASN A 384 -12.96 13.06 10.26
C ASN A 384 -12.75 13.28 11.76
N LYS A 385 -13.82 13.14 12.54
CA LYS A 385 -13.73 13.11 13.99
C LYS A 385 -13.27 11.72 14.43
N ILE A 386 -12.18 11.66 15.21
CA ILE A 386 -11.66 10.42 15.80
C ILE A 386 -11.76 10.46 17.32
N ALA A 387 -11.50 9.31 17.96
CA ALA A 387 -11.48 9.23 19.41
C ALA A 387 -10.23 9.93 19.98
N ASP A 388 -10.33 10.32 21.24
CA ASP A 388 -9.34 11.13 21.94
C ASP A 388 -8.02 10.36 22.17
N GLY A 389 -6.87 11.05 22.06
CA GLY A 389 -5.54 10.48 22.25
C GLY A 389 -5.09 10.32 23.71
N ASN A 390 -5.88 10.78 24.68
CA ASN A 390 -5.55 10.73 26.11
C ASN A 390 -5.83 9.38 26.78
N SER A 391 -6.46 8.43 26.08
CA SER A 391 -6.85 7.13 26.65
C SER A 391 -6.71 6.00 25.64
N THR A 392 -6.47 4.79 26.14
CA THR A 392 -6.41 3.57 25.31
C THR A 392 -7.76 2.86 25.24
N GLY A 393 -8.03 2.13 24.15
CA GLY A 393 -9.18 1.23 24.06
C GLY A 393 -10.49 1.88 23.58
N ASN A 394 -10.43 3.12 23.12
CA ASN A 394 -11.54 3.88 22.53
C ASN A 394 -11.53 3.87 20.97
N GLY A 395 -10.60 3.12 20.36
CA GLY A 395 -10.40 3.06 18.91
C GLY A 395 -9.21 3.87 18.40
N THR A 396 -8.51 4.60 19.27
CA THR A 396 -7.26 5.29 18.98
C THR A 396 -6.18 4.95 20.03
N PRO A 397 -4.89 5.16 19.70
CA PRO A 397 -3.81 5.04 20.68
C PRO A 397 -3.94 6.04 21.84
N GLY A 398 -3.57 5.62 23.04
CA GLY A 398 -3.45 6.48 24.22
C GLY A 398 -2.02 6.98 24.40
N PHE A 399 -1.72 8.17 23.89
CA PHE A 399 -0.39 8.79 23.94
C PHE A 399 -0.15 9.72 25.14
N ASN A 400 -0.90 9.47 26.22
CA ASN A 400 -0.79 10.17 27.49
C ASN A 400 -0.40 9.17 28.59
N THR A 401 0.72 9.41 29.29
CA THR A 401 1.22 8.55 30.36
C THR A 401 1.91 9.35 31.46
N LYS A 402 1.69 8.94 32.71
CA LYS A 402 2.45 9.44 33.88
C LYS A 402 3.80 8.75 34.07
N ASP A 403 4.04 7.66 33.34
CA ASP A 403 5.30 6.94 33.37
C ASP A 403 6.33 7.61 32.46
N GLY A 404 7.44 8.06 33.05
CA GLY A 404 8.56 8.67 32.34
C GLY A 404 9.64 7.70 31.87
N SER A 405 9.41 6.38 31.94
CA SER A 405 10.43 5.36 31.65
C SER A 405 11.05 5.44 30.25
N ASP A 406 10.30 5.90 29.25
CA ASP A 406 10.80 6.05 27.87
C ASP A 406 11.62 7.33 27.63
N TRP A 407 11.66 8.29 28.58
CA TRP A 407 12.43 9.55 28.41
C TRP A 407 13.90 9.29 28.10
N GLN A 408 14.53 8.34 28.79
CA GLN A 408 15.94 8.03 28.57
C GLN A 408 16.19 7.51 27.16
N ARG A 409 15.29 6.64 26.65
CA ARG A 409 15.40 6.11 25.29
C ARG A 409 15.19 7.20 24.24
N ALA A 410 14.11 7.98 24.38
CA ALA A 410 13.77 9.04 23.44
C ALA A 410 14.89 10.07 23.31
N LYS A 411 15.52 10.45 24.44
CA LYS A 411 16.64 11.42 24.46
C LYS A 411 17.97 10.84 24.01
N ALA A 412 18.16 9.52 24.12
CA ALA A 412 19.38 8.84 23.68
C ALA A 412 19.34 8.49 22.19
N ASP A 413 18.18 8.52 21.55
CA ASP A 413 18.06 8.24 20.12
C ASP A 413 18.88 9.25 19.29
N PRO A 414 19.72 8.78 18.34
CA PRO A 414 20.63 9.65 17.61
C PRO A 414 19.93 10.60 16.63
N ASP A 415 18.71 10.28 16.18
CA ASP A 415 17.99 11.06 15.17
C ASP A 415 17.02 12.07 15.81
N VAL A 416 16.46 11.72 16.97
CA VAL A 416 15.44 12.56 17.64
C VAL A 416 15.77 12.99 19.07
N GLY A 417 16.89 12.55 19.63
CA GLY A 417 17.25 12.86 21.02
C GLY A 417 17.30 14.36 21.33
N ASN A 418 17.85 15.17 20.42
CA ASN A 418 17.89 16.63 20.59
C ASN A 418 16.50 17.26 20.55
N ILE A 419 15.56 16.68 19.78
CA ILE A 419 14.18 17.15 19.68
C ILE A 419 13.46 16.87 21.00
N TRP A 420 13.56 15.65 21.53
CA TRP A 420 12.93 15.28 22.80
C TRP A 420 13.54 15.99 24.01
N ASN A 421 14.84 16.29 24.01
CA ASN A 421 15.45 17.14 25.03
C ASN A 421 14.87 18.55 25.03
N GLU A 422 14.71 19.16 23.86
CA GLU A 422 14.12 20.50 23.75
C GLU A 422 12.64 20.50 24.09
N ALA A 423 11.88 19.49 23.67
CA ALA A 423 10.46 19.36 23.99
C ALA A 423 10.25 19.28 25.51
N GLN A 424 11.04 18.46 26.21
CA GLN A 424 10.97 18.40 27.67
C GLN A 424 11.31 19.74 28.31
N ARG A 425 12.40 20.39 27.86
CA ARG A 425 12.83 21.69 28.39
C ARG A 425 11.72 22.74 28.26
N VAL A 426 11.05 22.79 27.12
CA VAL A 426 9.92 23.71 26.86
C VAL A 426 8.73 23.36 27.75
N ALA A 427 8.36 22.08 27.83
CA ALA A 427 7.23 21.61 28.65
C ALA A 427 7.44 21.94 30.14
N ASP A 428 8.58 21.52 30.72
CA ASP A 428 8.89 21.72 32.13
C ASP A 428 8.94 23.20 32.52
N ALA A 429 9.43 24.07 31.63
CA ALA A 429 9.51 25.51 31.87
C ALA A 429 8.15 26.20 31.87
N ASN A 430 7.12 25.60 31.24
CA ASN A 430 5.83 26.26 31.03
C ASN A 430 4.65 25.62 31.79
N ASN A 431 4.77 24.37 32.27
CA ASN A 431 3.62 23.60 32.79
C ASN A 431 2.92 24.26 33.99
N SER A 432 3.67 24.98 34.82
CA SER A 432 3.11 25.67 35.99
C SER A 432 2.53 27.06 35.68
N ILE A 433 2.72 27.58 34.47
CA ILE A 433 2.44 28.99 34.12
C ILE A 433 1.64 29.19 32.83
N SER A 434 1.26 28.11 32.14
CA SER A 434 0.55 28.17 30.87
C SER A 434 -0.96 28.47 31.02
N GLY A 435 -1.51 28.26 32.21
CA GLY A 435 -2.94 28.43 32.53
C GLY A 435 -3.71 27.11 32.63
N TYR A 436 -3.08 25.99 32.24
CA TYR A 436 -3.53 24.62 32.50
C TYR A 436 -2.30 23.78 32.84
N GLU A 437 -2.32 23.08 33.97
CA GLU A 437 -1.21 22.23 34.38
C GLU A 437 -1.50 20.79 33.92
N ASN A 438 -0.74 20.33 32.93
CA ASN A 438 -0.87 19.00 32.39
C ASN A 438 -0.42 17.96 33.45
N PRO A 439 -1.31 17.03 33.87
CA PRO A 439 -1.05 16.14 34.99
C PRO A 439 0.00 15.07 34.70
N SER A 440 0.17 14.69 33.44
CA SER A 440 1.14 13.67 33.04
C SER A 440 2.53 14.26 32.93
N ILE A 441 2.65 15.45 32.35
CA ILE A 441 3.89 16.22 32.33
C ILE A 441 4.34 16.55 33.76
N LYS A 442 3.41 16.97 34.63
CA LYS A 442 3.70 17.22 36.06
C LYS A 442 4.26 15.99 36.78
N ALA A 443 3.77 14.81 36.42
CA ALA A 443 4.24 13.54 36.99
C ALA A 443 5.62 13.10 36.45
N GLY A 444 6.22 13.85 35.51
CA GLY A 444 7.45 13.47 34.82
C GLY A 444 7.22 12.48 33.68
N GLY A 445 5.96 12.29 33.28
CA GLY A 445 5.55 11.44 32.17
C GLY A 445 5.62 12.16 30.82
N LEU A 446 4.83 11.66 29.87
CA LEU A 446 4.76 12.13 28.49
C LEU A 446 3.30 12.33 28.11
N ASP A 447 3.03 13.36 27.34
CA ASP A 447 1.70 13.59 26.80
C ASP A 447 1.83 14.13 25.40
N PHE A 448 1.55 13.30 24.40
CA PHE A 448 1.53 13.66 22.98
C PHE A 448 0.26 13.09 22.34
N SER A 449 -0.86 13.15 23.08
CA SER A 449 -2.21 12.80 22.62
C SER A 449 -2.52 13.36 21.24
N ASP A 450 -2.04 14.57 20.98
CA ASP A 450 -2.27 15.36 19.77
C ASP A 450 -1.53 14.84 18.53
N CYS A 451 -0.75 13.76 18.68
CA CYS A 451 -0.17 13.02 17.58
C CYS A 451 -1.06 11.84 17.10
N VAL A 452 -2.22 11.63 17.73
CA VAL A 452 -3.13 10.52 17.42
C VAL A 452 -3.74 10.63 16.02
N GLU A 453 -3.96 11.85 15.51
CA GLU A 453 -4.34 12.09 14.12
C GLU A 453 -3.32 11.51 13.16
N ASN A 454 -2.03 11.65 13.42
CA ASN A 454 -1.00 11.12 12.52
C ASN A 454 -1.01 9.60 12.52
N ALA A 455 -1.20 8.98 13.69
CA ALA A 455 -1.39 7.53 13.76
C ALA A 455 -2.58 7.10 12.90
N TRP A 456 -3.68 7.85 12.91
CA TRP A 456 -4.85 7.58 12.07
C TRP A 456 -4.61 7.84 10.57
N ILE A 457 -4.05 9.00 10.21
CA ILE A 457 -3.74 9.40 8.82
C ILE A 457 -2.84 8.36 8.16
N PHE A 458 -1.78 7.98 8.86
CA PHE A 458 -0.81 7.00 8.40
C PHE A 458 -1.23 5.56 8.69
N GLY A 459 -2.41 5.31 9.25
CA GLY A 459 -3.02 3.98 9.36
C GLY A 459 -2.40 3.03 10.39
N PHE A 460 -1.73 3.55 11.41
CA PHE A 460 -1.14 2.73 12.46
C PHE A 460 -2.22 2.10 13.35
N VAL A 461 -2.48 0.82 13.11
CA VAL A 461 -3.40 0.00 13.91
C VAL A 461 -2.71 -0.78 15.03
N THR A 462 -1.37 -0.82 15.03
CA THR A 462 -0.56 -1.55 16.03
C THR A 462 -0.10 -0.66 17.19
N LEU A 463 -0.16 0.66 17.02
CA LEU A 463 0.15 1.61 18.09
C LEU A 463 -1.00 1.61 19.08
N ASN A 464 -0.70 1.31 20.34
CA ASN A 464 -1.70 1.26 21.41
C ASN A 464 -1.49 2.39 22.42
N ASN A 465 -0.24 2.73 22.71
CA ASN A 465 0.14 3.71 23.71
C ASN A 465 1.53 4.30 23.46
N SER A 466 1.96 5.23 24.32
CA SER A 466 3.28 5.88 24.22
C SER A 466 4.44 4.89 24.15
N LYS A 467 4.39 3.79 24.92
CA LYS A 467 5.45 2.78 24.89
C LYS A 467 5.54 2.10 23.53
N THR A 468 4.42 1.66 22.97
CA THR A 468 4.40 1.03 21.64
C THR A 468 4.83 2.00 20.54
N PHE A 469 4.58 3.30 20.71
CA PHE A 469 5.08 4.34 19.82
C PHE A 469 6.62 4.38 19.82
N PHE A 470 7.25 4.44 21.00
CA PHE A 470 8.71 4.46 21.08
C PHE A 470 9.36 3.13 20.68
N ASP A 471 8.71 2.01 20.95
CA ASP A 471 9.16 0.69 20.48
C ASP A 471 9.15 0.58 18.94
N GLU A 472 8.23 1.28 18.28
CA GLU A 472 8.05 1.28 16.84
C GLU A 472 9.05 2.21 16.11
N PHE A 473 9.29 3.41 16.64
CA PHE A 473 10.01 4.46 15.90
C PHE A 473 11.42 4.76 16.40
N LEU A 474 11.77 4.44 17.64
CA LEU A 474 13.14 4.67 18.11
C LEU A 474 14.08 3.57 17.64
N LYS A 475 15.33 3.94 17.40
CA LYS A 475 16.38 2.96 17.12
C LYS A 475 16.67 2.15 18.38
N LYS A 476 16.85 0.84 18.19
CA LYS A 476 17.18 -0.11 19.26
C LYS A 476 18.64 -0.05 19.66
#